data_AF-A0A4R3ZFL7-F1
#
_entry.id   AF-A0A4R3ZFL7-F1
#
_cell.length_a   1.000
_cell.length_b   1.000
_cell.length_c   1.000
_cell.angle_alpha   90.00
_cell.angle_beta   90.00
_cell.angle_gamma   90.00
#
_symmetry.space_group_name_H-M   'P 1'
#
loop_
_entity.id
_entity.type
_entity.pdbx_description
1 polymer ?
#
loop_
_entity_poly.entity_id
_entity_poly.type
_entity_poly.pdbx_seq_one_letter_code
_entity_poly.pdbx_strand_id
1 'polypeptide(L)'
;MSSGEIISIVAIPLTALLSFSLFIISTARIPKTRRKKISAAVAKANIGENFFLRLKTFWLNYFFTCFGRRFLAKRQLITIPLFSLLFSAFLFIIWFLYALFFLNPQHIIPTRLPVAIRVAVHDYYHFGLGYTLLLDAIVIQLSRFYILSIEKRGFTFKSSILYFISAIILVLLSLSAIILQLQREATDALYTGLGLYFEAREYPVFNPVDIIASSLNLIHNHTMIHFTSKGPYSTYFVPQSVMLYCSVFSQLALFFIILSCSSIKLLAGIKLFSLQALNKIGTPTLTAYGLLITTALIILLSIISIFAIIAIA
;
A
#
# COMPACT_ATOMS: atom_id res chain seq x y z
N MET A 1 -24.89 8.85 -30.16
CA MET A 1 -23.51 9.33 -30.42
C MET A 1 -23.54 10.35 -31.53
N SER A 2 -22.99 11.53 -31.31
CA SER A 2 -22.82 12.52 -32.39
C SER A 2 -21.55 12.18 -33.18
N SER A 3 -21.50 12.51 -34.48
CA SER A 3 -20.31 12.31 -35.32
C SER A 3 -19.05 12.96 -34.74
N GLY A 4 -19.19 14.00 -33.91
CA GLY A 4 -18.09 14.68 -33.22
C GLY A 4 -17.39 13.84 -32.15
N GLU A 5 -18.11 12.97 -31.44
CA GLU A 5 -17.54 12.12 -30.39
C GLU A 5 -16.64 11.02 -31.00
N ILE A 6 -17.08 10.44 -32.12
CA ILE A 6 -16.31 9.43 -32.88
C ILE A 6 -15.04 10.04 -33.46
N ILE A 7 -15.12 11.27 -34.00
CA ILE A 7 -13.96 12.00 -34.52
C ILE A 7 -12.96 12.29 -33.40
N SER A 8 -13.42 12.66 -32.20
CA SER A 8 -12.53 12.97 -31.07
C SER A 8 -11.74 11.74 -30.58
N ILE A 9 -12.38 10.56 -30.53
CA ILE A 9 -11.75 9.31 -30.09
C ILE A 9 -10.66 8.85 -31.06
N VAL A 10 -10.80 9.13 -32.36
CA VAL A 10 -9.80 8.81 -33.39
C VAL A 10 -8.74 9.90 -33.53
N ALA A 11 -9.12 11.18 -33.38
CA ALA A 11 -8.22 12.31 -33.58
C ALA A 11 -7.14 12.43 -32.49
N ILE A 12 -7.43 12.06 -31.25
CA ILE A 12 -6.48 12.13 -30.12
C ILE A 12 -5.26 11.20 -30.33
N PRO A 13 -5.42 9.89 -30.62
CA PRO A 13 -4.26 9.02 -30.89
C PRO A 13 -3.52 9.43 -32.18
N LEU A 14 -4.24 9.94 -33.19
CA LEU A 14 -3.65 10.32 -34.48
C LEU A 14 -2.84 11.62 -34.39
N THR A 15 -3.30 12.61 -33.62
CA THR A 15 -2.55 13.84 -33.30
C THR A 15 -1.34 13.56 -32.43
N ALA A 16 -1.43 12.65 -31.45
CA ALA A 16 -0.29 12.18 -30.68
C ALA A 16 0.79 11.51 -31.57
N LEU A 17 0.37 10.69 -32.54
CA LEU A 17 1.25 10.05 -33.52
C LEU A 17 1.96 11.07 -34.42
N LEU A 18 1.25 12.08 -34.90
CA LEU A 18 1.82 13.16 -35.73
C LEU A 18 2.77 14.07 -34.94
N SER A 19 2.43 14.37 -33.68
CA SER A 19 3.28 15.17 -32.78
C SER A 19 4.62 14.48 -32.51
N PHE A 20 4.58 13.17 -32.34
CA PHE A 20 5.76 12.37 -32.06
C PHE A 20 6.62 12.11 -33.32
N SER A 21 6.00 11.93 -34.50
CA SER A 21 6.75 11.84 -35.75
C SER A 21 7.47 13.16 -36.07
N LEU A 22 6.84 14.31 -35.80
CA LEU A 22 7.48 15.63 -35.84
C LEU A 22 8.63 15.77 -34.83
N PHE A 23 8.50 15.21 -33.62
CA PHE A 23 9.59 15.17 -32.63
C PHE A 23 10.79 14.33 -33.11
N ILE A 24 10.56 13.18 -33.75
CA ILE A 24 11.63 12.36 -34.33
C ILE A 24 12.30 13.09 -35.52
N ILE A 25 11.52 13.70 -36.41
CA ILE A 25 12.04 14.43 -37.58
C ILE A 25 12.84 15.66 -37.15
N SER A 26 12.37 16.40 -36.15
CA SER A 26 13.06 17.59 -35.62
C SER A 26 14.36 17.23 -34.88
N THR A 27 14.38 16.13 -34.13
CA THR A 27 15.61 15.62 -33.49
C THR A 27 16.62 15.06 -34.50
N ALA A 28 16.16 14.52 -35.64
CA ALA A 28 17.01 14.05 -36.75
C ALA A 28 17.77 15.18 -37.48
N ARG A 29 17.28 16.42 -37.46
CA ARG A 29 17.94 17.58 -38.10
C ARG A 29 19.02 18.27 -37.25
N ILE A 30 19.25 17.84 -36.02
CA ILE A 30 20.26 18.46 -35.14
C ILE A 30 21.68 18.11 -35.63
N PRO A 31 22.60 19.07 -35.85
CA PRO A 31 23.97 18.78 -36.29
C PRO A 31 24.78 18.00 -35.24
N LYS A 32 25.69 17.12 -35.69
CA LYS A 32 26.49 16.20 -34.83
C LYS A 32 27.25 16.93 -33.71
N THR A 33 27.72 18.15 -33.94
CA THR A 33 28.42 18.99 -32.94
C THR A 33 27.50 19.43 -31.80
N ARG A 34 26.25 19.82 -32.10
CA ARG A 34 25.22 20.12 -31.09
C ARG A 34 24.80 18.86 -30.33
N ARG A 35 24.68 17.70 -31.01
CA ARG A 35 24.35 16.42 -30.36
C ARG A 35 25.39 16.04 -29.30
N LYS A 36 26.69 16.17 -29.59
CA LYS A 36 27.76 15.92 -28.61
C LYS A 36 27.71 16.88 -27.40
N LYS A 37 27.37 18.15 -27.62
CA LYS A 37 27.18 19.12 -26.52
C LYS A 37 25.97 18.77 -25.65
N ILE A 38 24.85 18.38 -26.28
CA ILE A 38 23.62 17.99 -25.57
C ILE A 38 23.82 16.67 -24.83
N SER A 39 24.46 15.66 -25.42
CA SER A 39 24.74 14.40 -24.74
C SER A 39 25.69 14.57 -23.55
N ALA A 40 26.71 15.43 -23.67
CA ALA A 40 27.57 15.80 -22.55
C ALA A 40 26.80 16.53 -21.43
N ALA A 41 25.86 17.40 -21.78
CA ALA A 41 25.00 18.08 -20.82
C ALA A 41 24.02 17.12 -20.12
N VAL A 42 23.36 16.24 -20.87
CA VAL A 42 22.43 15.22 -20.34
C VAL A 42 23.16 14.20 -19.46
N ALA A 43 24.38 13.79 -19.83
CA ALA A 43 25.19 12.87 -19.03
C ALA A 43 25.53 13.47 -17.65
N LYS A 44 25.78 14.78 -17.60
CA LYS A 44 26.08 15.52 -16.36
C LYS A 44 24.84 16.00 -15.61
N ALA A 45 23.69 16.07 -16.28
CA ALA A 45 22.44 16.51 -15.65
C ALA A 45 21.93 15.49 -14.63
N ASN A 46 21.52 15.99 -13.47
CA ASN A 46 20.78 15.22 -12.48
C ASN A 46 19.29 15.38 -12.77
N ILE A 47 18.61 14.29 -13.16
CA ILE A 47 17.18 14.30 -13.54
C ILE A 47 16.29 14.07 -12.29
N GLY A 48 16.78 14.43 -11.10
CA GLY A 48 16.09 14.20 -9.83
C GLY A 48 16.52 12.93 -9.09
N GLU A 49 17.50 12.19 -9.60
CA GLU A 49 18.06 10.97 -8.99
C GLU A 49 18.57 11.26 -7.56
N ASN A 50 19.21 12.42 -7.35
CA ASN A 50 19.71 12.82 -6.03
C ASN A 50 18.60 13.09 -5.01
N PHE A 51 17.42 13.57 -5.45
CA PHE A 51 16.28 13.78 -4.55
C PHE A 51 15.79 12.44 -4.01
N PHE A 52 15.57 11.46 -4.89
CA PHE A 52 15.13 10.13 -4.47
C PHE A 52 16.21 9.38 -3.67
N LEU A 53 17.50 9.65 -3.92
CA LEU A 53 18.58 9.10 -3.09
C LEU A 53 18.56 9.68 -1.67
N ARG A 54 18.31 10.99 -1.53
CA ARG A 54 18.07 11.63 -0.22
C ARG A 54 16.81 11.09 0.46
N LEU A 55 15.72 10.89 -0.27
CA LEU A 55 14.48 10.32 0.25
C LEU A 55 14.70 8.90 0.77
N LYS A 56 15.38 8.05 -0.02
CA LYS A 56 15.77 6.69 0.39
C LYS A 56 16.59 6.70 1.68
N THR A 57 17.63 7.54 1.73
CA THR A 57 18.53 7.61 2.90
C THR A 57 17.82 8.16 4.13
N PHE A 58 16.92 9.13 3.97
CA PHE A 58 16.05 9.62 5.04
C PHE A 58 15.21 8.50 5.66
N TRP A 59 14.46 7.74 4.85
CA TRP A 59 13.62 6.66 5.35
C TRP A 59 14.41 5.51 5.97
N LEU A 60 15.57 5.16 5.40
CA LEU A 60 16.48 4.16 5.97
C LEU A 60 17.01 4.57 7.34
N ASN A 61 17.48 5.82 7.45
CA ASN A 61 18.00 6.35 8.71
C ASN A 61 16.89 6.45 9.75
N TYR A 62 15.70 6.92 9.38
CA TYR A 62 14.55 6.97 10.28
C TYR A 62 14.17 5.58 10.78
N PHE A 63 14.02 4.60 9.88
CA PHE A 63 13.71 3.22 10.23
C PHE A 63 14.72 2.62 11.21
N PHE A 64 16.02 2.75 10.93
CA PHE A 64 17.06 2.22 11.80
C PHE A 64 17.24 3.00 13.10
N THR A 65 16.89 4.28 13.14
CA THR A 65 16.90 5.08 14.37
C THR A 65 15.81 4.61 15.32
N CYS A 66 14.60 4.38 14.80
CA CYS A 66 13.43 3.93 15.57
C CYS A 66 13.53 2.45 15.97
N PHE A 67 13.92 1.57 15.04
CA PHE A 67 13.83 0.13 15.26
C PHE A 67 15.18 -0.57 15.38
N GLY A 68 16.30 0.11 15.08
CA GLY A 68 17.63 -0.49 15.14
C GLY A 68 17.95 -1.45 13.99
N ARG A 69 19.26 -1.64 13.76
CA ARG A 69 19.81 -2.55 12.73
C ARG A 69 19.79 -4.02 13.12
N ARG A 70 19.87 -4.33 14.42
CA ARG A 70 19.88 -5.71 14.94
C ARG A 70 18.46 -6.22 15.19
N PHE A 71 18.30 -7.54 15.07
CA PHE A 71 17.10 -8.23 15.52
C PHE A 71 16.91 -7.98 17.03
N LEU A 72 15.68 -7.71 17.47
CA LEU A 72 15.34 -7.42 18.87
C LEU A 72 16.25 -6.36 19.54
N ALA A 73 16.52 -5.26 18.84
CA ALA A 73 17.24 -4.14 19.44
C ALA A 73 16.47 -3.64 20.68
N LYS A 74 17.16 -3.34 21.79
CA LYS A 74 16.53 -2.88 23.05
C LYS A 74 15.50 -1.76 22.87
N ARG A 75 15.73 -0.87 21.89
CA ARG A 75 14.82 0.23 21.54
C ARG A 75 13.45 -0.24 21.04
N GLN A 76 13.37 -1.40 20.39
CA GLN A 76 12.12 -1.99 19.88
C GLN A 76 11.12 -2.30 21.00
N LEU A 77 11.62 -2.61 22.21
CA LEU A 77 10.77 -2.85 23.38
C LEU A 77 9.96 -1.61 23.76
N ILE A 78 10.40 -0.41 23.36
CA ILE A 78 9.71 0.85 23.63
C ILE A 78 9.06 1.39 22.36
N THR A 79 9.77 1.36 21.23
CA THR A 79 9.29 2.00 20.00
C THR A 79 8.15 1.27 19.34
N ILE A 80 8.10 -0.07 19.41
CA ILE A 80 6.96 -0.83 18.85
C ILE A 80 5.71 -0.59 19.69
N PRO A 81 5.73 -0.74 21.04
CA PRO A 81 4.54 -0.45 21.83
C PRO A 81 4.07 1.00 21.75
N LEU A 82 5.00 1.95 21.78
CA LEU A 82 4.65 3.36 21.64
C LEU A 82 4.01 3.64 20.28
N PHE A 83 4.54 3.07 19.20
CA PHE A 83 3.97 3.21 17.86
C PHE A 83 2.55 2.65 17.79
N SER A 84 2.34 1.41 18.22
CA SER A 84 1.02 0.76 18.14
C SER A 84 -0.01 1.51 19.00
N LEU A 85 0.36 1.94 20.21
CA LEU A 85 -0.53 2.72 21.09
C LEU A 85 -0.92 4.07 20.51
N LEU A 86 0.06 4.83 19.99
CA LEU A 86 -0.21 6.15 19.42
C LEU A 86 -1.05 6.05 18.15
N PHE A 87 -0.73 5.09 17.28
CA PHE A 87 -1.44 4.93 16.03
C PHE A 87 -2.83 4.34 16.23
N SER A 88 -3.01 3.39 17.15
CA SER A 88 -4.34 2.89 17.52
C SER A 88 -5.21 4.01 18.12
N ALA A 89 -4.65 4.84 19.02
CA ALA A 89 -5.36 5.98 19.57
C ALA A 89 -5.80 6.97 18.48
N PHE A 90 -4.91 7.27 17.52
CA PHE A 90 -5.23 8.11 16.37
C PHE A 90 -6.37 7.53 15.52
N LEU A 91 -6.38 6.22 15.26
CA LEU A 91 -7.46 5.56 14.52
C LEU A 91 -8.80 5.61 15.26
N PHE A 92 -8.80 5.43 16.59
CA PHE A 92 -10.02 5.61 17.39
C PHE A 92 -10.54 7.05 17.38
N ILE A 93 -9.65 8.04 17.38
CA ILE A 93 -10.03 9.45 17.24
C ILE A 93 -10.68 9.69 15.87
N ILE A 94 -10.08 9.17 14.79
CA ILE A 94 -10.68 9.26 13.44
C ILE A 94 -12.07 8.64 13.42
N TRP A 95 -12.23 7.44 13.99
CA TRP A 95 -13.51 6.76 14.02
C TRP A 95 -14.55 7.53 14.85
N PHE A 96 -14.15 8.10 15.98
CA PHE A 96 -15.03 8.96 16.78
C PHE A 96 -15.46 10.22 16.02
N LEU A 97 -14.53 10.90 15.34
CA LEU A 97 -14.84 12.06 14.51
C LEU A 97 -15.78 11.68 13.37
N TYR A 98 -15.56 10.54 12.71
CA TYR A 98 -16.46 10.04 11.68
C TYR A 98 -17.87 9.83 12.22
N ALA A 99 -18.00 9.18 13.38
CA ALA A 99 -19.31 8.98 14.01
C ALA A 99 -20.00 10.30 14.37
N LEU A 100 -19.24 11.31 14.80
CA LEU A 100 -19.76 12.63 15.15
C LEU A 100 -20.23 13.43 13.93
N PHE A 101 -19.52 13.36 12.80
CA PHE A 101 -19.89 14.12 11.61
C PHE A 101 -20.94 13.43 10.74
N PHE A 102 -20.87 12.10 10.61
CA PHE A 102 -21.67 11.37 9.60
C PHE A 102 -22.76 10.49 10.19
N LEU A 103 -22.62 9.98 11.42
CA LEU A 103 -23.60 9.09 12.05
C LEU A 103 -24.46 9.79 13.11
N ASN A 104 -24.26 11.09 13.31
CA ASN A 104 -25.00 11.92 14.25
C ASN A 104 -25.83 12.97 13.49
N PRO A 105 -27.05 12.62 13.04
CA PRO A 105 -27.88 13.50 12.22
C PRO A 105 -28.30 14.79 12.94
N GLN A 106 -28.24 14.80 14.28
CA GLN A 106 -28.59 15.98 15.09
C GLN A 106 -27.37 16.86 15.41
N HIS A 107 -26.15 16.42 15.06
CA HIS A 107 -24.87 17.09 15.34
C HIS A 107 -24.68 17.50 16.81
N ILE A 108 -25.37 16.83 17.74
CA ILE A 108 -25.24 17.08 19.18
C ILE A 108 -23.97 16.41 19.69
N ILE A 109 -23.07 17.15 20.31
CA ILE A 109 -21.87 16.56 20.93
C ILE A 109 -22.33 15.65 22.08
N PRO A 110 -22.10 14.32 22.00
CA PRO A 110 -22.60 13.41 23.01
C PRO A 110 -21.83 13.60 24.31
N THR A 111 -22.53 13.62 25.44
CA THR A 111 -21.92 13.75 26.78
C THR A 111 -21.07 12.54 27.17
N ARG A 112 -21.27 11.39 26.50
CA ARG A 112 -20.49 10.16 26.69
C ARG A 112 -20.18 9.54 25.33
N LEU A 113 -19.04 8.85 25.24
CA LEU A 113 -18.69 8.07 24.05
C LEU A 113 -19.81 7.07 23.70
N PRO A 114 -20.17 6.93 22.40
CA PRO A 114 -21.10 5.91 21.92
C PRO A 114 -20.72 4.52 22.44
N VAL A 115 -21.72 3.71 22.78
CA VAL A 115 -21.51 2.38 23.40
C VAL A 115 -20.62 1.50 22.53
N ALA A 116 -20.85 1.47 21.22
CA ALA A 116 -20.05 0.71 20.28
C ALA A 116 -18.55 1.08 20.33
N ILE A 117 -18.23 2.37 20.33
CA ILE A 117 -16.84 2.86 20.39
C ILE A 117 -16.24 2.54 21.76
N ARG A 118 -17.01 2.72 22.84
CA ARG A 118 -16.53 2.46 24.21
C ARG A 118 -16.14 0.99 24.42
N VAL A 119 -17.00 0.07 23.98
CA VAL A 119 -16.75 -1.38 24.06
C VAL A 119 -15.59 -1.77 23.15
N ALA A 120 -15.53 -1.24 21.92
CA ALA A 120 -14.42 -1.50 21.01
C ALA A 120 -13.07 -1.04 21.56
N VAL A 121 -13.02 0.14 22.20
CA VAL A 121 -11.81 0.67 22.86
C VAL A 121 -11.38 -0.25 24.00
N HIS A 122 -12.32 -0.64 24.87
CA HIS A 122 -12.05 -1.53 25.99
C HIS A 122 -11.48 -2.87 25.49
N ASP A 123 -12.19 -3.53 24.58
CA ASP A 123 -11.80 -4.87 24.10
C ASP A 123 -10.50 -4.84 23.29
N TYR A 124 -10.26 -3.75 22.55
CA TYR A 124 -8.99 -3.56 21.87
C TYR A 124 -7.83 -3.46 22.86
N TYR A 125 -7.91 -2.60 23.88
CA TYR A 125 -6.77 -2.40 24.78
C TYR A 125 -6.55 -3.57 25.74
N HIS A 126 -7.61 -4.30 26.12
CA HIS A 126 -7.48 -5.46 27.00
C HIS A 126 -7.10 -6.75 26.27
N PHE A 127 -7.61 -6.98 25.06
CA PHE A 127 -7.41 -8.24 24.33
C PHE A 127 -6.66 -8.05 23.01
N GLY A 128 -6.98 -7.01 22.22
CA GLY A 128 -6.43 -6.80 20.88
C GLY A 128 -5.02 -6.20 20.81
N LEU A 129 -4.59 -5.42 21.80
CA LEU A 129 -3.33 -4.66 21.75
C LEU A 129 -2.13 -5.61 21.69
N GLY A 130 -2.10 -6.65 22.52
CA GLY A 130 -1.01 -7.63 22.53
C GLY A 130 -0.79 -8.29 21.15
N TYR A 131 -1.89 -8.65 20.49
CA TYR A 131 -1.84 -9.20 19.14
C TYR A 131 -1.44 -8.17 18.08
N THR A 132 -1.86 -6.90 18.24
CA THR A 132 -1.42 -5.82 17.35
C THR A 132 0.09 -5.59 17.46
N LEU A 133 0.63 -5.59 18.68
CA LEU A 133 2.07 -5.48 18.93
C LEU A 133 2.85 -6.61 18.26
N LEU A 134 2.34 -7.83 18.34
CA LEU A 134 2.93 -9.00 17.69
C LEU A 134 2.93 -8.83 16.16
N LEU A 135 1.81 -8.37 15.59
CA LEU A 135 1.68 -8.13 14.15
C LEU A 135 2.65 -7.04 13.67
N ASP A 136 2.71 -5.91 14.38
CA ASP A 136 3.65 -4.82 14.07
C ASP A 136 5.11 -5.28 14.22
N ALA A 137 5.41 -6.11 15.21
CA ALA A 137 6.74 -6.70 15.35
C ALA A 137 7.10 -7.53 14.11
N ILE A 138 6.21 -8.41 13.64
CA ILE A 138 6.41 -9.21 12.42
C ILE A 138 6.68 -8.29 11.23
N VAL A 139 5.84 -7.28 11.03
CA VAL A 139 5.96 -6.32 9.92
C VAL A 139 7.30 -5.58 9.93
N ILE A 140 7.73 -5.12 11.10
CA ILE A 140 9.00 -4.40 11.28
C ILE A 140 10.18 -5.33 11.01
N GLN A 141 10.11 -6.60 11.44
CA GLN A 141 11.15 -7.58 11.12
C GLN A 141 11.25 -7.82 9.61
N LEU A 142 10.13 -8.04 8.92
CA LEU A 142 10.10 -8.19 7.46
C LEU A 142 10.73 -6.98 6.76
N SER A 143 10.29 -5.77 7.14
CA SER A 143 10.85 -4.53 6.60
C SER A 143 12.36 -4.44 6.80
N ARG A 144 12.87 -4.82 7.98
CA ARG A 144 14.31 -4.88 8.27
C ARG A 144 15.03 -5.89 7.38
N PHE A 145 14.52 -7.11 7.26
CA PHE A 145 15.15 -8.15 6.45
C PHE A 145 15.30 -7.71 5.00
N TYR A 146 14.29 -7.07 4.45
CA TYR A 146 14.34 -6.52 3.10
C TYR A 146 15.37 -5.40 2.96
N ILE A 147 15.37 -4.44 3.88
CA ILE A 147 16.32 -3.32 3.85
C ILE A 147 17.77 -3.84 3.88
N LEU A 148 18.07 -4.77 4.80
CA LEU A 148 19.41 -5.38 4.90
C LEU A 148 19.76 -6.20 3.64
N SER A 149 18.77 -6.81 2.98
CA SER A 149 18.96 -7.53 1.73
C SER A 149 19.34 -6.58 0.59
N ILE A 150 18.67 -5.41 0.47
CA ILE A 150 19.02 -4.39 -0.51
C ILE A 150 20.45 -3.88 -0.30
N GLU A 151 20.86 -3.63 0.95
CA GLU A 151 22.22 -3.15 1.25
C GLU A 151 23.30 -4.16 0.81
N LYS A 152 23.03 -5.47 0.92
CA LYS A 152 23.98 -6.54 0.56
C LYS A 152 23.97 -6.90 -0.93
N ARG A 153 22.79 -7.05 -1.52
CA ARG A 153 22.60 -7.61 -2.87
C ARG A 153 22.27 -6.56 -3.95
N GLY A 154 22.02 -5.32 -3.53
CA GLY A 154 21.51 -4.26 -4.40
C GLY A 154 20.01 -4.39 -4.69
N PHE A 155 19.40 -3.30 -5.14
CA PHE A 155 17.98 -3.27 -5.48
C PHE A 155 17.72 -3.98 -6.82
N THR A 156 16.67 -4.79 -6.91
CA THR A 156 16.12 -5.29 -8.20
C THR A 156 14.60 -5.19 -8.17
N PHE A 157 13.99 -4.61 -9.21
CA PHE A 157 12.56 -4.29 -9.22
C PHE A 157 11.69 -5.55 -9.04
N LYS A 158 11.99 -6.62 -9.80
CA LYS A 158 11.27 -7.90 -9.73
C LYS A 158 11.31 -8.52 -8.32
N SER A 159 12.51 -8.66 -7.73
CA SER A 159 12.65 -9.23 -6.38
C SER A 159 11.98 -8.37 -5.32
N SER A 160 11.95 -7.05 -5.52
CA SER A 160 11.38 -6.10 -4.56
C SER A 160 9.87 -6.15 -4.52
N ILE A 161 9.23 -6.22 -5.69
CA ILE A 161 7.78 -6.41 -5.79
C ILE A 161 7.39 -7.76 -5.23
N LEU A 162 8.10 -8.83 -5.61
CA LEU A 162 7.79 -10.17 -5.11
C LEU A 162 7.92 -10.23 -3.57
N TYR A 163 8.96 -9.61 -3.01
CA TYR A 163 9.11 -9.49 -1.57
C TYR A 163 7.95 -8.72 -0.94
N PHE A 164 7.60 -7.56 -1.48
CA PHE A 164 6.52 -6.72 -0.95
C PHE A 164 5.16 -7.45 -0.96
N ILE A 165 4.83 -8.12 -2.07
CA ILE A 165 3.61 -8.95 -2.18
C ILE A 165 3.64 -10.08 -1.16
N SER A 166 4.77 -10.79 -1.04
CA SER A 166 4.90 -11.89 -0.07
C SER A 166 4.77 -11.40 1.38
N ALA A 167 5.28 -10.22 1.69
CA ALA A 167 5.17 -9.61 3.02
C ALA A 167 3.72 -9.21 3.33
N ILE A 168 3.00 -8.64 2.37
CA ILE A 168 1.57 -8.34 2.52
C ILE A 168 0.78 -9.63 2.78
N ILE A 169 0.97 -10.66 1.95
CA ILE A 169 0.25 -11.93 2.11
C ILE A 169 0.52 -12.55 3.50
N LEU A 170 1.78 -12.57 3.92
CA LEU A 170 2.16 -13.11 5.23
C LEU A 170 1.49 -12.35 6.38
N VAL A 171 1.41 -11.03 6.29
CA VAL A 171 0.77 -10.18 7.31
C VAL A 171 -0.74 -10.38 7.33
N LEU A 172 -1.39 -10.49 6.17
CA LEU A 172 -2.82 -10.76 6.07
C LEU A 172 -3.19 -12.15 6.61
N LEU A 173 -2.37 -13.17 6.34
CA LEU A 173 -2.54 -14.51 6.92
C LEU A 173 -2.34 -14.50 8.43
N SER A 174 -1.33 -13.77 8.92
CA SER A 174 -1.06 -13.63 10.35
C SER A 174 -2.23 -12.93 11.07
N LEU A 175 -2.75 -11.85 10.49
CA LEU A 175 -3.94 -11.16 10.98
C LEU A 175 -5.15 -12.10 11.03
N SER A 176 -5.38 -12.87 9.95
CA SER A 176 -6.51 -13.80 9.89
C SER A 176 -6.43 -14.88 10.97
N ALA A 177 -5.23 -15.42 11.22
CA ALA A 177 -5.00 -16.40 12.29
C ALA A 177 -5.22 -15.80 13.69
N ILE A 178 -4.74 -14.58 13.91
CA ILE A 178 -4.95 -13.84 15.16
C ILE A 178 -6.44 -13.61 15.43
N ILE A 179 -7.19 -13.18 14.42
CA ILE A 179 -8.63 -12.91 14.55
C ILE A 179 -9.39 -14.20 14.86
N LEU A 180 -9.06 -15.30 14.18
CA LEU A 180 -9.66 -16.60 14.49
C LEU A 180 -9.42 -16.99 15.95
N GLN A 181 -8.20 -16.79 16.45
CA GLN A 181 -7.85 -17.08 17.84
C GLN A 181 -8.65 -16.22 18.82
N LEU A 182 -8.72 -14.90 18.59
CA LEU A 182 -9.50 -13.98 19.42
C LEU A 182 -11.00 -14.32 19.42
N GLN A 183 -11.55 -14.73 18.28
CA GLN A 183 -12.94 -15.16 18.18
C GLN A 183 -13.20 -16.43 19.00
N ARG A 184 -12.29 -17.42 18.92
CA ARG A 184 -12.37 -18.65 19.74
C ARG A 184 -12.30 -18.34 21.24
N GLU A 185 -11.37 -17.47 21.64
CA GLU A 185 -11.24 -17.04 23.03
C GLU A 185 -12.51 -16.32 23.53
N ALA A 186 -13.11 -15.47 22.69
CA ALA A 186 -14.37 -14.80 23.01
C ALA A 186 -15.54 -15.79 23.16
N THR A 187 -15.63 -16.79 22.29
CA THR A 187 -16.64 -17.87 22.40
C THR A 187 -16.42 -18.68 23.69
N ASP A 188 -15.20 -19.08 23.99
CA ASP A 188 -14.89 -19.86 25.19
C ASP A 188 -15.20 -19.07 26.47
N ALA A 189 -14.83 -17.78 26.52
CA ALA A 189 -15.14 -16.90 27.63
C ALA A 189 -16.66 -16.74 27.86
N LEU A 190 -17.44 -16.66 26.77
CA LEU A 190 -18.90 -16.58 26.85
C LEU A 190 -19.49 -17.87 27.45
N TYR A 191 -19.16 -19.02 26.89
CA TYR A 191 -19.74 -20.30 27.32
C TYR A 191 -19.34 -20.66 28.76
N THR A 192 -18.09 -20.37 29.14
CA THR A 192 -17.63 -20.56 30.52
C THR A 192 -18.30 -19.57 31.49
N GLY A 193 -18.40 -18.29 31.12
CA GLY A 193 -19.05 -17.26 31.93
C GLY A 193 -20.55 -17.50 32.15
N LEU A 194 -21.23 -18.12 31.18
CA LEU A 194 -22.63 -18.51 31.29
C LEU A 194 -22.83 -19.91 31.91
N GLY A 195 -21.76 -20.65 32.21
CA GLY A 195 -21.84 -22.01 32.76
C GLY A 195 -22.43 -23.04 31.79
N LEU A 196 -22.28 -22.82 30.48
CA LEU A 196 -22.83 -23.65 29.40
C LEU A 196 -21.82 -24.74 28.99
N TYR A 197 -21.34 -25.54 29.94
CA TYR A 197 -20.24 -26.48 29.71
C TYR A 197 -20.58 -27.66 28.79
N PHE A 198 -21.86 -28.02 28.70
CA PHE A 198 -22.34 -29.18 27.95
C PHE A 198 -22.95 -28.82 26.58
N GLU A 199 -23.05 -27.52 26.26
CA GLU A 199 -23.53 -27.09 24.94
C GLU A 199 -22.42 -27.21 23.88
N ALA A 200 -22.81 -27.58 22.67
CA ALA A 200 -21.89 -27.62 21.54
C ALA A 200 -21.45 -26.18 21.19
N ARG A 201 -20.15 -25.93 21.28
CA ARG A 201 -19.59 -24.61 20.94
C ARG A 201 -19.57 -24.40 19.43
N GLU A 202 -20.18 -23.32 18.99
CA GLU A 202 -20.08 -22.84 17.62
C GLU A 202 -18.74 -22.14 17.41
N TYR A 203 -17.74 -22.86 16.93
CA TYR A 203 -16.46 -22.24 16.58
C TYR A 203 -16.50 -21.64 15.18
N PRO A 204 -15.89 -20.46 14.99
CA PRO A 204 -15.74 -19.89 13.66
C PRO A 204 -14.85 -20.77 12.78
N VAL A 205 -15.26 -20.90 11.52
CA VAL A 205 -14.47 -21.56 10.47
C VAL A 205 -13.41 -20.58 9.96
N PHE A 206 -12.19 -21.07 9.73
CA PHE A 206 -11.13 -20.24 9.18
C PHE A 206 -11.45 -19.85 7.74
N ASN A 207 -11.88 -18.60 7.54
CA ASN A 207 -12.02 -17.98 6.24
C ASN A 207 -11.24 -16.66 6.17
N PRO A 208 -10.00 -16.67 5.65
CA PRO A 208 -9.16 -15.48 5.64
C PRO A 208 -9.73 -14.37 4.75
N VAL A 209 -10.46 -14.70 3.68
CA VAL A 209 -11.02 -13.70 2.76
C VAL A 209 -12.09 -12.85 3.46
N ASP A 210 -13.02 -13.49 4.16
CA ASP A 210 -14.08 -12.81 4.89
C ASP A 210 -13.52 -11.98 6.06
N ILE A 211 -12.52 -12.52 6.76
CA ILE A 211 -11.83 -11.82 7.84
C ILE A 211 -11.11 -10.57 7.31
N ILE A 212 -10.43 -10.65 6.18
CA ILE A 212 -9.77 -9.49 5.57
C ILE A 212 -10.82 -8.47 5.10
N ALA A 213 -11.89 -8.93 4.45
CA ALA A 213 -12.95 -8.04 3.96
C ALA A 213 -13.62 -7.26 5.10
N SER A 214 -13.92 -7.93 6.21
CA SER A 214 -14.46 -7.28 7.42
C SER A 214 -13.44 -6.36 8.10
N SER A 215 -12.15 -6.71 8.08
CA SER A 215 -11.07 -5.86 8.60
C SER A 215 -10.86 -4.57 7.81
N LEU A 216 -11.35 -4.46 6.57
CA LEU A 216 -11.26 -3.22 5.79
C LEU A 216 -12.25 -2.14 6.25
N ASN A 217 -13.27 -2.50 7.03
CA ASN A 217 -14.27 -1.54 7.49
C ASN A 217 -13.88 -0.97 8.87
N LEU A 218 -13.46 0.29 8.90
CA LEU A 218 -13.15 0.99 10.15
C LEU A 218 -14.41 1.25 11.00
N ILE A 219 -15.58 1.36 10.36
CA ILE A 219 -16.79 1.90 10.99
C ILE A 219 -17.66 0.79 11.58
N HIS A 220 -17.72 -0.36 10.91
CA HIS A 220 -18.52 -1.51 11.34
C HIS A 220 -17.59 -2.61 11.83
N ASN A 221 -17.48 -2.74 13.15
CA ASN A 221 -16.78 -3.88 13.74
C ASN A 221 -17.58 -5.15 13.48
N HIS A 222 -16.86 -6.20 13.08
CA HIS A 222 -17.44 -7.53 13.03
C HIS A 222 -17.81 -7.98 14.45
N THR A 223 -19.04 -8.43 14.65
CA THR A 223 -19.56 -8.99 15.91
C THR A 223 -20.12 -10.37 15.66
N MET A 224 -19.97 -11.28 16.61
CA MET A 224 -20.56 -12.62 16.56
C MET A 224 -21.79 -12.69 17.43
N ILE A 225 -22.85 -13.34 16.97
CA ILE A 225 -24.06 -13.59 17.77
C ILE A 225 -24.15 -15.10 17.95
N HIS A 226 -24.17 -15.56 19.20
CA HIS A 226 -24.37 -16.95 19.55
C HIS A 226 -25.77 -17.15 20.11
N PHE A 227 -26.49 -18.15 19.59
CA PHE A 227 -27.78 -18.56 20.11
C PHE A 227 -27.56 -19.69 21.12
N THR A 228 -27.74 -19.39 22.40
CA THR A 228 -27.58 -20.37 23.50
C THR A 228 -28.93 -20.72 24.11
N SER A 229 -29.01 -21.75 24.95
CA SER A 229 -30.24 -22.04 25.71
C SER A 229 -30.69 -20.89 26.62
N LYS A 230 -29.77 -19.99 27.00
CA LYS A 230 -30.03 -18.79 27.81
C LYS A 230 -30.43 -17.56 26.99
N GLY A 231 -30.45 -17.68 25.67
CA GLY A 231 -30.80 -16.61 24.73
C GLY A 231 -29.66 -16.22 23.79
N PRO A 232 -29.90 -15.20 22.94
CA PRO A 232 -28.89 -14.67 22.03
C PRO A 232 -27.90 -13.76 22.75
N TYR A 233 -26.62 -14.03 22.60
CA TYR A 233 -25.54 -13.19 23.14
C TYR A 233 -24.60 -12.75 22.03
N SER A 234 -24.24 -11.47 22.02
CA SER A 234 -23.20 -10.95 21.12
C SER A 234 -21.84 -11.00 21.80
N THR A 235 -20.82 -11.44 21.05
CA THR A 235 -19.44 -11.56 21.48
C THR A 235 -18.52 -10.98 20.41
N TYR A 236 -17.25 -10.77 20.80
CA TYR A 236 -16.20 -10.25 19.93
C TYR A 236 -16.48 -8.82 19.41
N PHE A 237 -15.88 -7.82 20.06
CA PHE A 237 -15.96 -6.41 19.62
C PHE A 237 -14.59 -5.81 19.25
N VAL A 238 -13.54 -6.64 19.20
CA VAL A 238 -12.19 -6.18 18.87
C VAL A 238 -12.18 -5.59 17.46
N PRO A 239 -11.81 -4.30 17.28
CA PRO A 239 -11.77 -3.65 15.99
C PRO A 239 -10.62 -4.20 15.15
N GLN A 240 -10.94 -5.18 14.31
CA GLN A 240 -10.01 -5.84 13.39
C GLN A 240 -9.35 -4.83 12.44
N SER A 241 -10.11 -3.81 12.05
CA SER A 241 -9.65 -2.72 11.20
C SER A 241 -8.52 -1.91 11.83
N VAL A 242 -8.59 -1.62 13.13
CA VAL A 242 -7.50 -0.94 13.84
C VAL A 242 -6.22 -1.77 13.79
N MET A 243 -6.32 -3.08 13.99
CA MET A 243 -5.17 -4.00 13.90
C MET A 243 -4.56 -4.02 12.48
N LEU A 244 -5.41 -4.13 11.46
CA LEU A 244 -5.00 -4.12 10.05
C LEU A 244 -4.30 -2.80 9.71
N TYR A 245 -4.92 -1.65 10.01
CA TYR A 245 -4.35 -0.35 9.65
C TYR A 245 -3.05 -0.05 10.39
N CYS A 246 -2.88 -0.48 11.65
CA CYS A 246 -1.58 -0.40 12.34
C CYS A 246 -0.50 -1.15 11.56
N SER A 247 -0.79 -2.40 11.16
CA SER A 247 0.16 -3.24 10.42
C SER A 247 0.49 -2.74 9.02
N VAL A 248 -0.48 -2.12 8.33
CA VAL A 248 -0.26 -1.48 7.02
C VAL A 248 0.60 -0.23 7.19
N PHE A 249 0.34 0.57 8.22
CA PHE A 249 1.10 1.79 8.47
C PHE A 249 2.55 1.50 8.86
N SER A 250 2.81 0.40 9.59
CA SER A 250 4.18 -0.04 9.89
C SER A 250 4.97 -0.49 8.64
N GLN A 251 4.30 -0.79 7.52
CA GLN A 251 4.94 -1.04 6.21
C GLN A 251 5.25 0.22 5.38
N LEU A 252 4.78 1.41 5.78
CA LEU A 252 4.96 2.61 4.94
C LEU A 252 6.43 2.94 4.66
N ALA A 253 7.31 2.77 5.65
CA ALA A 253 8.73 2.98 5.46
C ALA A 253 9.30 2.06 4.37
N LEU A 254 8.90 0.78 4.36
CA LEU A 254 9.28 -0.18 3.34
C LEU A 254 8.79 0.24 1.95
N PHE A 255 7.53 0.66 1.86
CA PHE A 255 6.92 1.16 0.62
C PHE A 255 7.69 2.36 0.06
N PHE A 256 7.97 3.38 0.88
CA PHE A 256 8.71 4.57 0.44
C PHE A 256 10.15 4.25 0.01
N ILE A 257 10.82 3.29 0.67
CA ILE A 257 12.15 2.83 0.27
C ILE A 257 12.11 2.17 -1.11
N ILE A 258 11.17 1.25 -1.34
CA ILE A 258 10.99 0.57 -2.64
C ILE A 258 10.66 1.58 -3.73
N LEU A 259 9.75 2.52 -3.47
CA LEU A 259 9.36 3.56 -4.41
C LEU A 259 10.56 4.46 -4.77
N SER A 260 11.32 4.90 -3.77
CA SER A 260 12.53 5.71 -3.98
C SER A 260 13.56 4.96 -4.84
N CYS A 261 13.81 3.68 -4.56
CA CYS A 261 14.76 2.87 -5.33
C CYS A 261 14.29 2.62 -6.76
N SER A 262 12.98 2.43 -6.95
CA SER A 262 12.36 2.27 -8.27
C SER A 262 12.50 3.55 -9.09
N SER A 263 12.21 4.72 -8.50
CA SER A 263 12.35 6.02 -9.15
C SER A 263 13.79 6.31 -9.57
N ILE A 264 14.78 6.01 -8.72
CA ILE A 264 16.21 6.17 -9.08
C ILE A 264 16.54 5.34 -10.32
N LYS A 265 16.13 4.06 -10.34
CA LYS A 265 16.41 3.18 -11.49
C LYS A 265 15.66 3.61 -12.75
N LEU A 266 14.43 4.06 -12.62
CA LEU A 266 13.62 4.53 -13.74
C LEU A 266 14.25 5.80 -14.36
N LEU A 267 14.63 6.77 -13.53
CA LEU A 267 15.31 7.99 -13.99
C LEU A 267 16.66 7.68 -14.64
N ALA A 268 17.46 6.80 -14.04
CA ALA A 268 18.71 6.35 -14.64
C ALA A 268 18.48 5.63 -15.99
N GLY A 269 17.40 4.84 -16.08
CA GLY A 269 16.97 4.19 -17.32
C GLY A 269 16.57 5.19 -18.40
N ILE A 270 15.78 6.21 -18.05
CA ILE A 270 15.40 7.31 -18.96
C ILE A 270 16.65 8.08 -19.40
N LYS A 271 17.59 8.35 -18.49
CA LYS A 271 18.85 9.03 -18.80
C LYS A 271 19.69 8.21 -19.78
N LEU A 272 19.92 6.93 -19.51
CA LEU A 272 20.64 6.04 -20.42
C LEU A 272 19.95 5.93 -21.77
N PHE A 273 18.62 5.82 -21.79
CA PHE A 273 17.83 5.79 -23.01
C PHE A 273 17.96 7.08 -23.82
N SER A 274 17.88 8.25 -23.16
CA SER A 274 18.04 9.55 -23.81
C SER A 274 19.44 9.72 -24.42
N LEU A 275 20.49 9.25 -23.72
CA LEU A 275 21.87 9.25 -24.23
C LEU A 275 22.05 8.30 -25.41
N GLN A 276 21.47 7.10 -25.34
CA GLN A 276 21.47 6.15 -26.45
C GLN A 276 20.72 6.71 -27.65
N ALA A 277 19.57 7.36 -27.43
CA ALA A 277 18.80 8.01 -28.46
C ALA A 277 19.62 9.12 -29.13
N LEU A 278 20.23 10.03 -28.35
CA LEU A 278 21.10 11.12 -28.83
C LEU A 278 22.33 10.63 -29.63
N ASN A 279 22.93 9.51 -29.21
CA ASN A 279 24.12 8.95 -29.85
C ASN A 279 23.80 8.15 -31.13
N LYS A 280 22.58 7.61 -31.24
CA LYS A 280 22.13 6.77 -32.36
C LYS A 280 21.20 7.49 -33.35
N ILE A 281 21.00 8.81 -33.21
CA ILE A 281 20.18 9.62 -34.13
C ILE A 281 20.69 9.46 -35.57
N GLY A 282 19.86 8.91 -36.46
CA GLY A 282 20.17 8.64 -37.86
C GLY A 282 20.63 7.20 -38.15
N THR A 283 20.56 6.29 -37.18
CA THR A 283 20.81 4.85 -37.40
C THR A 283 19.51 4.04 -37.41
N PRO A 284 19.44 2.92 -38.16
CA PRO A 284 18.25 2.05 -38.23
C PRO A 284 17.82 1.45 -36.88
N THR A 285 18.70 1.47 -35.88
CA THR A 285 18.36 1.04 -34.51
C THR A 285 17.48 2.04 -33.77
N LEU A 286 17.58 3.34 -34.06
CA LEU A 286 16.73 4.36 -33.45
C LEU A 286 15.32 4.35 -34.04
N THR A 287 15.18 4.04 -35.33
CA THR A 287 13.88 3.80 -35.96
C THR A 287 13.20 2.57 -35.37
N ALA A 288 13.95 1.51 -35.02
CA ALA A 288 13.40 0.33 -34.36
C ALA A 288 12.96 0.58 -32.90
N TYR A 289 13.76 1.29 -32.09
CA TYR A 289 13.37 1.68 -30.73
C TYR A 289 12.25 2.72 -30.71
N GLY A 290 12.26 3.65 -31.67
CA GLY A 290 11.15 4.58 -31.93
C GLY A 290 9.87 3.83 -32.29
N LEU A 291 9.95 2.82 -33.16
CA LEU A 291 8.83 1.94 -33.51
C LEU A 291 8.28 1.19 -32.30
N LEU A 292 9.15 0.61 -31.46
CA LEU A 292 8.74 -0.08 -30.23
C LEU A 292 8.07 0.85 -29.21
N ILE A 293 8.54 2.08 -29.08
CA ILE A 293 7.91 3.09 -28.22
C ILE A 293 6.59 3.55 -28.82
N THR A 294 6.51 3.72 -30.14
CA THR A 294 5.24 4.04 -30.80
C THR A 294 4.24 2.91 -30.69
N THR A 295 4.64 1.64 -30.83
CA THR A 295 3.71 0.52 -30.66
C THR A 295 3.26 0.40 -29.22
N ALA A 296 4.15 0.60 -28.24
CA ALA A 296 3.78 0.63 -26.82
C ALA A 296 2.83 1.81 -26.49
N LEU A 297 3.07 3.00 -27.03
CA LEU A 297 2.18 4.16 -26.88
C LEU A 297 0.85 3.97 -27.61
N ILE A 298 0.85 3.38 -28.80
CA ILE A 298 -0.37 3.03 -29.56
C ILE A 298 -1.19 2.01 -28.79
N ILE A 299 -0.57 0.98 -28.23
CA ILE A 299 -1.26 -0.03 -27.39
C ILE A 299 -1.82 0.63 -26.13
N LEU A 300 -1.06 1.52 -25.48
CA LEU A 300 -1.54 2.25 -24.30
C LEU A 300 -2.73 3.17 -24.65
N LEU A 301 -2.63 3.91 -25.76
CA LEU A 301 -3.69 4.82 -26.25
C LEU A 301 -4.91 4.05 -26.76
N SER A 302 -4.73 2.88 -27.38
CA SER A 302 -5.83 2.01 -27.83
C SER A 302 -6.58 1.40 -26.64
N ILE A 303 -5.85 0.99 -25.59
CA ILE A 303 -6.47 0.54 -24.33
C ILE A 303 -7.26 1.69 -23.70
N ILE A 304 -6.69 2.89 -23.59
CA ILE A 304 -7.37 4.07 -23.01
C ILE A 304 -8.62 4.43 -23.82
N SER A 305 -8.58 4.36 -25.15
CA SER A 305 -9.74 4.64 -26.01
C SER A 305 -10.81 3.55 -25.95
N ILE A 306 -10.44 2.28 -25.84
CA ILE A 306 -11.39 1.17 -25.58
C ILE A 306 -12.10 1.38 -24.21
N PHE A 307 -11.35 1.72 -23.16
CA PHE A 307 -11.95 2.03 -21.85
C PHE A 307 -12.85 3.26 -21.89
N ALA A 308 -12.50 4.29 -22.66
CA ALA A 308 -13.35 5.47 -22.84
C ALA A 308 -14.64 5.15 -23.61
N ILE A 309 -14.60 4.26 -24.60
CA ILE A 309 -15.81 3.79 -25.32
C ILE A 309 -16.72 2.98 -24.38
N ILE A 310 -16.15 2.08 -23.57
CA ILE A 310 -16.91 1.28 -22.59
C ILE A 310 -17.55 2.15 -21.51
N ALA A 311 -16.88 3.23 -21.07
CA ALA A 311 -17.40 4.14 -20.05
C ALA A 311 -18.53 5.06 -20.54
N ILE A 312 -18.75 5.15 -21.85
CA ILE A 312 -19.78 5.99 -22.50
C ILE A 312 -20.95 5.15 -23.03
N ALA A 313 -20.80 3.82 -23.13
CA ALA A 313 -21.84 2.87 -23.51
C ALA A 313 -22.72 2.48 -22.30
#